data_AF-A0A9E5QR05-F1
#
_entry.id   AF-A0A9E5QR05-F1
#
_cell.length_a   1.000
_cell.length_b   1.000
_cell.length_c   1.000
_cell.angle_alpha   90.00
_cell.angle_beta   90.00
_cell.angle_gamma   90.00
#
_symmetry.space_group_name_H-M   'P 1'
#
loop_
_entity.id
_entity.type
_entity.pdbx_description
1 polymer ?
#
loop_
_entity_poly.entity_id
_entity_poly.type
_entity_poly.pdbx_seq_one_letter_code
_entity_poly.pdbx_strand_id
1 'polypeptide(L)'
;MHPKHSTLLIIIIVFISPFYLLSQNQPGTPLAIKRAQGKIVLDGILDEQDWLGADVADDWYQNFPVDTARAAFQTEARLTFDDEFLYVSFVCYDDDTPDINLALCAVISITTKNDNVGFSLGPYNDKLNGFFLRHYTSRSTNGRHRNKRRYGRRFVQHLLG
;
A
#
# COMPACT_ATOMS: atom_id res chain seq x y z
N MET A 1 -46.20 -31.22 -30.82
CA MET A 1 -44.85 -30.65 -31.02
C MET A 1 -44.29 -30.28 -29.65
N HIS A 2 -43.34 -31.06 -29.12
CA HIS A 2 -42.89 -30.97 -27.73
C HIS A 2 -41.73 -29.97 -27.55
N PRO A 3 -41.70 -29.16 -26.47
CA PRO A 3 -40.76 -28.06 -26.25
C PRO A 3 -39.39 -28.52 -25.70
N LYS A 4 -38.91 -29.70 -26.09
CA LYS A 4 -37.72 -30.36 -25.50
C LYS A 4 -36.45 -29.53 -25.65
N HIS A 5 -36.34 -28.75 -26.73
CA HIS A 5 -35.19 -27.87 -26.98
C HIS A 5 -35.21 -26.60 -26.11
N SER A 6 -36.39 -26.12 -25.72
CA SER A 6 -36.54 -24.93 -24.86
C SER A 6 -36.13 -25.25 -23.42
N THR A 7 -36.53 -26.42 -22.92
CA THR A 7 -36.15 -26.87 -21.57
C THR A 7 -34.64 -27.11 -21.43
N LEU A 8 -33.99 -27.63 -22.49
CA LEU A 8 -32.54 -27.85 -22.50
C LEU A 8 -31.75 -26.53 -22.43
N LEU A 9 -32.21 -25.50 -23.15
CA LEU A 9 -31.61 -24.17 -23.15
C LEU A 9 -31.66 -23.52 -21.77
N ILE A 10 -32.78 -23.66 -21.06
CA ILE A 10 -32.96 -23.13 -19.70
C ILE A 10 -32.00 -23.81 -18.73
N ILE A 11 -31.82 -25.13 -18.82
CA ILE A 11 -30.89 -25.88 -17.95
C ILE A 11 -29.45 -25.42 -18.18
N ILE A 12 -29.04 -25.20 -19.43
CA ILE A 12 -27.70 -24.71 -19.77
C ILE A 12 -27.47 -23.30 -19.19
N ILE A 13 -28.44 -22.39 -19.32
CA ILE A 13 -28.33 -21.02 -18.79
C ILE A 13 -28.21 -21.03 -17.26
N VAL A 14 -29.00 -21.87 -16.56
CA VAL A 14 -28.93 -22.01 -15.10
C VAL A 14 -27.57 -22.57 -14.67
N PHE A 15 -27.01 -23.54 -15.39
CA PHE A 15 -25.71 -24.12 -15.07
C PHE A 15 -24.51 -23.18 -15.31
N ILE A 16 -24.64 -22.23 -16.25
CA ILE A 16 -23.56 -21.26 -16.57
C ILE A 16 -23.64 -20.03 -15.66
N SER A 17 -24.81 -19.70 -15.12
CA SER A 17 -25.01 -18.54 -14.22
C SER A 17 -24.07 -18.44 -12.99
N PRO A 18 -23.71 -19.52 -12.27
CA PRO A 18 -22.81 -19.40 -11.11
C PRO A 18 -21.37 -19.07 -11.48
N PHE A 19 -20.95 -19.26 -12.74
CA PHE A 19 -19.58 -18.93 -13.17
C PHE A 19 -19.34 -17.41 -13.23
N TYR A 20 -20.38 -16.60 -13.46
CA TYR A 20 -20.23 -15.14 -13.49
C TYR A 20 -20.06 -14.53 -12.10
N LEU A 21 -20.51 -15.20 -11.03
CA LEU A 21 -20.48 -14.65 -9.67
C LEU A 21 -19.11 -14.76 -8.99
N LEU A 22 -18.25 -15.67 -9.43
CA LEU A 22 -16.93 -15.93 -8.83
C LEU A 22 -15.80 -15.03 -9.38
N SER A 23 -16.07 -14.19 -10.38
CA SER A 23 -15.06 -13.36 -11.05
C SER A 23 -15.01 -11.91 -10.56
N GLN A 24 -15.56 -11.60 -9.39
CA GLN A 24 -15.56 -10.22 -8.90
C GLN A 24 -14.24 -9.89 -8.21
N ASN A 25 -13.43 -9.04 -8.86
CA ASN A 25 -12.36 -8.30 -8.18
C ASN A 25 -13.01 -7.53 -7.03
N GLN A 26 -12.77 -7.94 -5.79
CA GLN A 26 -13.29 -7.20 -4.66
C GLN A 26 -12.61 -5.82 -4.61
N PRO A 27 -13.37 -4.73 -4.45
CA PRO A 27 -12.78 -3.43 -4.21
C PRO A 27 -11.90 -3.53 -2.96
N GLY A 28 -10.71 -2.93 -3.01
CA GLY A 28 -9.78 -2.92 -1.88
C GLY A 28 -10.40 -2.27 -0.63
N THR A 29 -9.80 -2.50 0.53
CA THR A 29 -10.27 -1.96 1.80
C THR A 29 -10.29 -0.43 1.74
N PRO A 30 -11.45 0.23 1.94
CA PRO A 30 -11.50 1.68 1.96
C PRO A 30 -10.81 2.22 3.22
N LEU A 31 -10.08 3.33 3.06
CA LEU A 31 -9.41 4.05 4.15
C LEU A 31 -9.99 5.46 4.24
N ALA A 32 -10.49 5.87 5.40
CA ALA A 32 -10.98 7.22 5.58
C ALA A 32 -9.82 8.17 5.90
N ILE A 33 -9.58 9.14 5.00
CA ILE A 33 -8.52 10.13 5.15
C ILE A 33 -9.12 11.39 5.80
N LYS A 34 -8.58 11.80 6.94
CA LYS A 34 -9.03 12.97 7.69
C LYS A 34 -8.14 14.18 7.38
N ARG A 35 -8.74 15.37 7.34
CA ARG A 35 -8.00 16.63 7.21
C ARG A 35 -7.23 16.92 8.50
N ALA A 36 -5.95 17.27 8.37
CA ALA A 36 -5.10 17.67 9.47
C ALA A 36 -5.64 18.96 10.12
N GLN A 37 -5.63 18.97 11.45
CA GLN A 37 -5.99 20.13 12.28
C GLN A 37 -4.73 20.85 12.76
N GLY A 38 -3.67 20.09 13.04
CA GLY A 38 -2.36 20.60 13.42
C GLY A 38 -1.40 20.72 12.24
N LYS A 39 -0.23 21.30 12.52
CA LYS A 39 0.90 21.29 11.60
C LYS A 39 1.58 19.93 11.64
N ILE A 40 1.73 19.29 10.49
CA ILE A 40 2.50 18.05 10.34
C ILE A 40 3.99 18.39 10.21
N VAL A 41 4.83 17.74 11.03
CA VAL A 41 6.29 17.87 10.93
C VAL A 41 6.84 16.65 10.16
N LEU A 42 7.72 16.91 9.19
CA LEU A 42 8.30 15.86 8.33
C LEU A 42 9.63 15.34 8.91
N ASP A 43 9.62 14.88 10.17
CA ASP A 43 10.80 14.36 10.86
C ASP A 43 10.81 12.82 10.97
N GLY A 44 9.75 12.16 10.50
CA GLY A 44 9.58 10.71 10.61
C GLY A 44 9.13 10.25 12.00
N ILE A 45 8.74 11.16 12.89
CA ILE A 45 8.04 10.82 14.13
C ILE A 45 6.54 10.93 13.85
N LEU A 46 5.73 10.09 14.50
CA LEU A 46 4.27 10.06 14.32
C LEU A 46 3.64 10.23 15.70
N ASP A 47 3.93 11.35 16.35
CA ASP A 47 3.45 11.67 17.70
C ASP A 47 2.43 12.81 17.72
N GLU A 48 2.20 13.47 16.58
CA GLU A 48 1.13 14.43 16.37
C GLU A 48 -0.25 13.77 16.50
N GLN A 49 -1.21 14.51 17.07
CA GLN A 49 -2.59 14.03 17.27
C GLN A 49 -3.26 13.62 15.96
N ASP A 50 -2.95 14.32 14.86
CA ASP A 50 -3.46 13.98 13.54
C ASP A 50 -2.99 12.59 13.07
N TRP A 51 -1.74 12.19 13.38
CA TRP A 51 -1.27 10.83 13.07
C TRP A 51 -1.82 9.78 14.02
N LEU A 52 -1.96 10.11 15.30
CA LEU A 52 -2.52 9.20 16.30
C LEU A 52 -4.01 8.92 16.05
N GLY A 53 -4.74 9.89 15.50
CA GLY A 53 -6.16 9.78 15.14
C GLY A 53 -6.43 9.39 13.69
N ALA A 54 -5.40 9.27 12.86
CA ALA A 54 -5.52 8.81 11.47
C ALA A 54 -5.83 7.31 11.41
N ASP A 55 -6.67 6.94 10.44
CA ASP A 55 -6.92 5.53 10.16
C ASP A 55 -5.65 4.89 9.59
N VAL A 56 -5.43 3.62 9.92
CA VAL A 56 -4.23 2.87 9.54
C VAL A 56 -4.58 1.88 8.45
N ALA A 57 -3.86 1.94 7.32
CA ALA A 57 -3.85 0.90 6.32
C ALA A 57 -2.78 -0.14 6.70
N ASP A 58 -3.23 -1.32 7.07
CA ASP A 58 -2.43 -2.45 7.53
C ASP A 58 -2.93 -3.76 6.90
N ASP A 59 -2.53 -4.89 7.49
CA ASP A 59 -3.02 -6.22 7.13
C ASP A 59 -2.82 -6.56 5.64
N TRP A 60 -1.63 -6.22 5.15
CA TRP A 60 -1.28 -6.33 3.74
C TRP A 60 -1.11 -7.78 3.32
N TYR A 61 -1.54 -8.07 2.10
CA TYR A 61 -1.28 -9.32 1.41
C TYR A 61 0.03 -9.24 0.65
N GLN A 62 0.71 -10.36 0.58
CA GLN A 62 1.85 -10.54 -0.30
C GLN A 62 1.35 -10.60 -1.74
N ASN A 63 2.01 -9.90 -2.66
CA ASN A 63 1.63 -9.92 -4.08
C ASN A 63 2.34 -11.05 -4.86
N PHE A 64 3.55 -11.42 -4.44
CA PHE A 64 4.36 -12.46 -5.09
C PHE A 64 5.27 -13.16 -4.07
N PRO A 65 5.54 -14.48 -4.17
CA PRO A 65 5.00 -15.44 -5.15
C PRO A 65 3.58 -15.95 -4.87
N VAL A 66 3.00 -15.65 -3.70
CA VAL A 66 1.66 -16.13 -3.31
C VAL A 66 0.79 -14.92 -2.96
N ASP A 67 -0.25 -14.68 -3.75
CA ASP A 67 -1.18 -13.55 -3.67
C ASP A 67 -2.26 -13.68 -2.57
N THR A 68 -2.42 -14.90 -2.05
CA THR A 68 -3.37 -15.24 -0.98
C THR A 68 -2.74 -15.21 0.41
N ALA A 69 -1.41 -15.10 0.50
CA ALA A 69 -0.70 -15.08 1.76
C ALA A 69 -0.63 -13.67 2.36
N ARG A 70 -0.62 -13.56 3.68
CA ARG A 70 -0.29 -12.29 4.36
C ARG A 70 1.19 -11.97 4.16
N ALA A 71 1.51 -10.70 4.02
CA ALA A 71 2.90 -10.27 3.97
C ALA A 71 3.62 -10.66 5.27
N ALA A 72 4.77 -11.31 5.15
CA ALA A 72 5.61 -11.70 6.29
C ALA A 72 6.07 -10.50 7.11
N PHE A 73 6.30 -9.38 6.42
CA PHE A 73 6.72 -8.10 6.95
C PHE A 73 5.62 -7.08 6.68
N GLN A 74 4.88 -6.73 7.74
CA GLN A 74 3.76 -5.80 7.64
C GLN A 74 4.26 -4.37 7.55
N THR A 75 3.45 -3.52 6.93
CA THR A 75 3.65 -2.06 6.90
C THR A 75 2.40 -1.39 7.39
N GLU A 76 2.52 -0.31 8.14
CA GLU A 76 1.38 0.57 8.44
C GLU A 76 1.50 1.82 7.59
N ALA A 77 0.47 2.14 6.80
CA ALA A 77 0.39 3.42 6.13
C ALA A 77 -0.69 4.30 6.76
N ARG A 78 -0.42 5.60 6.89
CA ARG A 78 -1.42 6.59 7.34
C ARG A 78 -1.41 7.75 6.37
N LEU A 79 -2.57 8.33 6.14
CA LEU A 79 -2.74 9.49 5.26
C LEU A 79 -3.51 10.59 5.99
N THR A 80 -3.10 11.83 5.76
CA THR A 80 -3.85 13.05 6.14
C THR A 80 -3.55 14.14 5.12
N PHE A 81 -4.31 15.23 5.10
CA PHE A 81 -4.10 16.33 4.15
C PHE A 81 -4.48 17.67 4.77
N ASP A 82 -3.95 18.75 4.21
CA ASP A 82 -4.43 20.11 4.43
C ASP A 82 -4.77 20.77 3.08
N ASP A 83 -4.85 22.11 3.04
CA ASP A 83 -5.22 22.83 1.83
C ASP A 83 -4.10 22.85 0.78
N GLU A 84 -2.85 22.56 1.18
CA GLU A 84 -1.67 22.65 0.33
C GLU A 84 -1.07 21.28 0.02
N PHE A 85 -1.19 20.32 0.93
CA PHE A 85 -0.43 19.08 0.89
C PHE A 85 -1.26 17.84 1.26
N LEU A 86 -1.02 16.74 0.54
CA LEU A 86 -1.33 15.40 0.99
C LEU A 86 -0.11 14.81 1.71
N TYR A 87 -0.29 14.44 2.97
CA TYR A 87 0.72 13.79 3.81
C TYR A 87 0.51 12.29 3.83
N VAL A 88 1.59 11.55 3.60
CA VAL A 88 1.59 10.08 3.66
C VAL A 88 2.71 9.62 4.58
N SER A 89 2.39 8.72 5.50
CA SER A 89 3.40 8.05 6.32
C SER A 89 3.38 6.54 6.18
N PHE A 90 4.55 5.95 6.37
CA PHE A 90 4.76 4.50 6.35
C PHE A 90 5.53 4.09 7.59
N VAL A 91 5.16 2.99 8.24
CA VAL A 91 5.92 2.30 9.28
C VAL A 91 6.20 0.89 8.78
N CYS A 92 7.42 0.62 8.34
CA CYS A 92 7.78 -0.67 7.74
C CYS A 92 8.40 -1.58 8.80
N TYR A 93 7.76 -2.70 9.11
CA TYR A 93 8.31 -3.71 10.01
C TYR A 93 9.15 -4.70 9.22
N ASP A 94 10.35 -5.02 9.71
CA ASP A 94 11.26 -5.96 9.09
C ASP A 94 12.03 -6.72 10.18
N ASP A 95 12.74 -7.78 9.81
CA ASP A 95 13.67 -8.45 10.72
C ASP A 95 15.06 -7.78 10.76
N ASP A 96 15.99 -8.38 11.51
CA ASP A 96 17.36 -7.87 11.64
C ASP A 96 18.27 -8.31 10.47
N THR A 97 17.72 -8.91 9.40
CA THR A 97 18.50 -9.31 8.23
C THR A 97 19.13 -8.07 7.60
N PRO A 98 20.42 -8.10 7.25
CA PRO A 98 21.06 -6.96 6.60
C PRO A 98 20.40 -6.72 5.24
N ASP A 99 19.74 -5.56 5.06
CA ASP A 99 19.25 -5.23 3.72
C ASP A 99 20.42 -5.12 2.75
N ILE A 100 20.20 -5.66 1.56
CA ILE A 100 21.13 -5.55 0.42
C ILE A 100 20.99 -4.12 -0.10
N ASN A 101 21.54 -3.17 0.65
CA ASN A 101 21.59 -1.77 0.28
C ASN A 101 22.69 -1.60 -0.75
N LEU A 102 22.37 -1.75 -2.04
CA LEU A 102 23.27 -1.23 -3.07
C LEU A 102 23.13 0.30 -3.01
N ALA A 103 24.09 0.92 -2.34
CA ALA A 103 24.20 2.36 -2.15
C ALA A 103 23.91 3.11 -3.45
N LEU A 104 22.99 4.09 -3.39
CA LEU A 104 22.96 5.42 -4.04
C LEU A 104 23.80 5.67 -5.32
N CYS A 105 24.07 4.66 -6.14
CA CYS A 105 24.61 4.82 -7.47
C CYS A 105 23.42 5.00 -8.40
N ALA A 106 22.98 6.25 -8.44
CA ALA A 106 22.23 6.80 -9.54
C ALA A 106 22.79 6.25 -10.87
N VAL A 107 21.87 5.81 -11.74
CA VAL A 107 22.01 5.53 -13.19
C VAL A 107 21.72 4.09 -13.61
N ILE A 108 22.04 3.01 -12.90
CA ILE A 108 21.75 1.64 -13.39
C ILE A 108 21.44 0.68 -12.24
N SER A 109 20.17 0.53 -11.85
CA SER A 109 19.60 -0.81 -11.66
C SER A 109 18.08 -0.76 -11.47
N ILE A 110 17.36 -1.03 -12.55
CA ILE A 110 15.97 -1.50 -12.53
C ILE A 110 15.86 -2.91 -11.88
N THR A 111 16.98 -3.46 -11.40
CA THR A 111 17.19 -4.90 -11.19
C THR A 111 17.93 -5.24 -9.88
N THR A 112 17.80 -4.43 -8.82
CA THR A 112 18.40 -4.81 -7.52
C THR A 112 17.40 -4.68 -6.38
N LYS A 113 17.49 -5.66 -5.47
CA LYS A 113 16.66 -5.90 -4.29
C LYS A 113 16.82 -4.79 -3.25
N ASN A 114 16.33 -3.60 -3.56
CA ASN A 114 16.28 -2.49 -2.62
C ASN A 114 14.87 -2.37 -2.04
N ASP A 115 14.80 -2.33 -0.71
CA ASP A 115 13.54 -2.15 0.00
C ASP A 115 12.96 -0.78 -0.30
N ASN A 116 11.70 -0.78 -0.73
CA ASN A 116 10.99 0.43 -1.08
C ASN A 116 9.55 0.35 -0.61
N VAL A 117 9.00 1.52 -0.34
CA VAL A 117 7.56 1.72 -0.20
C VAL A 117 7.09 2.65 -1.30
N GLY A 118 5.86 2.47 -1.73
CA GLY A 118 5.27 3.35 -2.72
C GLY A 118 3.76 3.36 -2.64
N PHE A 119 3.18 4.40 -3.20
CA PHE A 119 1.74 4.53 -3.33
C PHE A 119 1.39 5.12 -4.69
N SER A 120 0.19 4.79 -5.16
CA SER A 120 -0.40 5.31 -6.39
C SER A 120 -1.54 6.25 -6.05
N LEU A 121 -1.58 7.42 -6.68
CA LEU A 121 -2.63 8.41 -6.53
C LEU A 121 -3.28 8.71 -7.87
N GLY A 122 -4.60 8.50 -7.98
CA GLY A 122 -5.40 8.92 -9.14
C GLY A 122 -6.27 10.13 -8.78
N PRO A 123 -5.80 11.38 -9.00
CA PRO A 123 -6.49 12.57 -8.51
C PRO A 123 -7.85 12.82 -9.19
N TYR A 124 -8.02 12.36 -10.43
CA TYR A 124 -9.24 12.54 -11.20
C TYR A 124 -10.22 11.36 -11.09
N ASN A 125 -9.83 10.27 -10.42
CA ASN A 125 -10.60 9.02 -10.32
C ASN A 125 -11.13 8.52 -11.69
N ASP A 126 -10.41 8.81 -12.76
CA ASP A 126 -10.78 8.45 -14.14
C ASP A 126 -10.35 7.03 -14.51
N LYS A 127 -9.60 6.36 -13.62
CA LYS A 127 -8.99 5.04 -13.81
C LYS A 127 -8.01 4.96 -14.99
N LEU A 128 -7.63 6.10 -15.55
CA LEU A 128 -6.75 6.21 -16.71
C LEU A 128 -5.42 6.86 -16.33
N ASN A 129 -5.46 7.85 -15.43
CA ASN A 129 -4.29 8.64 -15.03
C ASN A 129 -4.00 8.48 -13.54
N GLY A 130 -2.71 8.35 -13.21
CA GLY A 130 -2.26 8.31 -11.84
C GLY A 130 -0.76 8.54 -11.70
N PHE A 131 -0.37 8.98 -10.52
CA PHE A 131 1.03 9.19 -10.13
C PHE A 131 1.47 8.02 -9.26
N PHE A 132 2.61 7.42 -9.58
CA PHE A 132 3.25 6.40 -8.74
C PHE A 132 4.47 7.01 -8.06
N LEU A 133 4.45 7.05 -6.74
CA LEU A 133 5.55 7.53 -5.92
C LEU A 133 6.22 6.34 -5.25
N ARG A 134 7.55 6.28 -5.34
CA ARG A 134 8.35 5.25 -4.69
C ARG A 134 9.48 5.89 -3.90
N HIS A 135 9.56 5.54 -2.62
CA HIS A 135 10.63 5.94 -1.73
C HIS A 135 11.52 4.74 -1.42
N TYR A 136 12.81 4.85 -1.73
CA TYR A 136 13.79 3.83 -1.40
C TYR A 136 14.22 4.01 0.05
N THR A 137 14.21 2.93 0.81
CA THR A 137 14.70 2.96 2.18
C THR A 137 16.17 2.58 2.16
N SER A 138 17.02 3.35 2.86
CA SER A 138 18.43 2.98 3.05
C SER A 138 18.78 2.96 4.54
N ARG A 139 19.48 1.92 4.98
CA ARG A 139 19.97 1.80 6.36
C ARG A 139 21.35 2.42 6.47
N SER A 140 21.48 3.52 7.22
CA SER A 140 22.79 4.05 7.62
C SER A 140 23.40 3.12 8.67
N THR A 141 24.55 2.52 8.38
CA THR A 141 25.26 1.60 9.28
C THR A 141 26.10 2.31 10.35
N ASN A 142 26.04 3.65 10.44
CA ASN A 142 26.82 4.42 11.41
C ASN A 142 26.00 4.81 12.64
N GLY A 143 26.29 4.20 13.79
CA GLY A 143 26.03 4.80 15.10
C GLY A 143 25.40 3.88 16.14
N ARG A 144 26.19 3.54 17.16
CA ARG A 144 25.78 2.86 18.39
C ARG A 144 24.64 3.60 19.11
N HIS A 145 23.83 2.80 19.80
CA HIS A 145 22.67 3.11 20.65
C HIS A 145 21.34 3.31 19.90
N ARG A 146 20.41 2.37 20.08
CA ARG A 146 18.99 2.63 20.43
C ARG A 146 18.18 1.32 20.55
N ASN A 147 17.10 1.42 21.31
CA ASN A 147 16.28 0.35 21.92
C ASN A 147 15.75 -0.73 20.95
N LYS A 148 15.92 -1.99 21.34
CA LYS A 148 15.60 -3.24 20.61
C LYS A 148 14.09 -3.58 20.44
N ARG A 149 13.17 -2.63 20.23
CA ARG A 149 11.72 -2.97 20.14
C ARG A 149 10.88 -2.23 19.10
N ARG A 150 11.45 -1.36 18.27
CA ARG A 150 10.66 -0.58 17.28
C ARG A 150 11.46 -0.36 16.00
N TYR A 151 11.64 -1.41 15.22
CA TYR A 151 12.18 -1.31 13.87
C TYR A 151 11.02 -1.04 12.91
N GLY A 152 10.58 0.23 12.92
CA GLY A 152 9.64 0.77 11.95
C GLY A 152 10.32 1.91 11.24
N ARG A 153 10.70 1.76 9.95
CA ARG A 153 11.16 2.93 9.19
C ARG A 153 9.97 3.83 8.98
N ARG A 154 10.08 5.06 9.48
CA ARG A 154 9.05 6.08 9.43
C ARG A 154 9.42 7.12 8.40
N PHE A 155 8.54 7.33 7.44
CA PHE A 155 8.68 8.41 6.47
C PHE A 155 7.41 9.23 6.50
N VAL A 156 7.54 10.53 6.25
CA VAL A 156 6.40 11.41 5.98
C VAL A 156 6.73 12.17 4.71
N GLN A 157 5.88 12.07 3.69
CA GLN A 157 6.06 12.78 2.42
C GLN A 157 4.85 13.67 2.17
N HIS A 158 5.09 14.87 1.66
CA HIS A 158 4.06 15.76 1.14
C HIS A 158 4.05 15.74 -0.39
N LEU A 159 2.87 15.91 -0.98
CA LEU A 159 2.69 16.13 -2.42
C LEU A 159 2.21 17.56 -2.65
N LEU A 160 2.90 18.30 -3.53
CA LEU A 160 2.43 19.58 -4.05
C LEU A 160 1.32 19.33 -5.07
N GLY A 161 0.20 20.04 -4.91
CA GLY A 161 -0.85 20.18 -5.93
C GLY A 161 -0.49 21.16 -7.03
#